data_AF-A0A4Q3VJ02-F1
#
_entry.id   AF-A0A4Q3VJ02-F1
#
_cell.length_a   1.000
_cell.length_b   1.000
_cell.length_c   1.000
_cell.angle_alpha   90.00
_cell.angle_beta   90.00
_cell.angle_gamma   90.00
#
_symmetry.space_group_name_H-M   'P 1'
#
loop_
_entity.id
_entity.type
_entity.pdbx_description
1 polymer ?
#
loop_
_entity_poly.entity_id
_entity_poly.type
_entity_poly.pdbx_seq_one_letter_code
_entity_poly.pdbx_strand_id
1 'polypeptide(L)' 'MSRDPMGRVVLAGATGLIGTPLAEALAANGYEVVLLVRRATSSRFRTVLWEGKALG' A
#
# COMPACT_ATOMS: atom_id res chain seq x y z
N MET A 1 -5.79 -15.91 18.73
CA MET A 1 -4.61 -16.14 17.88
C MET A 1 -4.35 -14.86 17.11
N SER A 2 -3.29 -14.12 17.46
CA SER A 2 -2.81 -13.04 16.59
C SER A 2 -2.33 -13.70 15.30
N ARG A 3 -2.98 -13.41 14.17
CA ARG A 3 -2.34 -13.67 12.88
C ARG A 3 -1.40 -12.52 12.66
N ASP A 4 -0.15 -12.72 13.04
CA ASP A 4 0.90 -11.79 12.66
C ASP A 4 0.90 -11.73 11.11
N PRO A 5 1.01 -10.53 10.52
CA PRO A 5 0.95 -10.39 9.06
C PRO A 5 2.01 -11.29 8.42
N MET A 6 1.68 -11.94 7.30
CA MET A 6 2.63 -12.75 6.53
C MET A 6 3.87 -11.94 6.10
N GLY A 7 3.70 -10.61 6.03
CA GLY A 7 4.75 -9.63 5.79
C GLY A 7 4.14 -8.25 5.56
N ARG A 8 5.00 -7.24 5.41
CA ARG A 8 4.59 -5.87 5.04
C ARG A 8 4.96 -5.58 3.59
N VAL A 9 4.00 -5.04 2.83
CA VAL A 9 4.18 -4.65 1.43
C VAL A 9 3.97 -3.15 1.30
N VAL A 10 4.96 -2.45 0.75
CA VAL A 10 4.82 -1.05 0.33
C VAL A 10 4.49 -1.05 -1.16
N LEU A 11 3.30 -0.56 -1.51
CA LEU A 11 2.79 -0.62 -2.88
C LEU A 11 2.71 0.78 -3.50
N ALA A 12 3.52 1.02 -4.52
CA ALA A 12 3.39 2.20 -5.39
C ALA A 12 2.30 1.98 -6.46
N GLY A 13 1.71 3.07 -6.96
CA GLY A 13 0.65 2.98 -7.98
C GLY A 13 -0.66 2.37 -7.48
N ALA A 14 -0.84 2.26 -6.16
CA ALA A 14 -1.94 1.56 -5.50
C ALA A 14 -3.33 2.22 -5.65
N THR A 15 -3.42 3.37 -6.30
CA THR A 15 -4.68 4.08 -6.58
C THR A 15 -5.16 3.93 -8.02
N GLY A 16 -4.43 3.16 -8.84
CA GLY A 16 -4.73 2.94 -10.25
C GLY A 16 -5.56 1.67 -10.50
N LEU A 17 -5.84 1.40 -11.78
CA LEU A 17 -6.65 0.28 -12.23
C LEU A 17 -6.18 -1.08 -11.68
N ILE A 18 -4.86 -1.31 -11.65
CA ILE A 18 -4.26 -2.57 -11.18
C ILE A 18 -3.91 -2.50 -9.68
N GLY A 19 -3.39 -1.35 -9.25
CA GLY A 19 -2.89 -1.19 -7.88
C GLY A 19 -4.00 -1.33 -6.83
N THR A 20 -5.21 -0.85 -7.13
CA THR A 20 -6.35 -0.96 -6.22
C THR A 20 -6.73 -2.42 -5.95
N PRO A 21 -7.10 -3.25 -6.95
CA PRO A 21 -7.43 -4.66 -6.70
C PRO A 21 -6.24 -5.48 -6.17
N LEU A 22 -5.00 -5.10 -6.50
CA LEU A 22 -3.82 -5.75 -5.94
C LEU A 22 -3.68 -5.51 -4.42
N ALA A 23 -3.89 -4.28 -3.96
CA ALA A 23 -3.86 -3.96 -2.52
C ALA A 23 -4.91 -4.76 -1.74
N GLU A 24 -6.12 -4.88 -2.31
CA GLU A 24 -7.21 -5.69 -1.77
C GLU A 24 -6.81 -7.17 -1.65
N ALA A 25 -6.27 -7.75 -2.74
CA ALA A 25 -5.87 -9.14 -2.77
C ALA A 25 -4.74 -9.44 -1.77
N LEU A 26 -3.73 -8.57 -1.67
CA LEU A 26 -2.64 -8.73 -0.70
C LEU A 26 -3.16 -8.71 0.74
N ALA A 27 -4.04 -7.76 1.06
CA ALA A 27 -4.63 -7.69 2.39
C ALA A 27 -5.49 -8.91 2.72
N ALA A 28 -6.28 -9.40 1.75
CA ALA A 28 -7.07 -10.62 1.92
C ALA A 28 -6.18 -11.87 2.15
N ASN A 29 -4.95 -11.87 1.65
CA ASN A 29 -3.96 -12.92 1.89
C ASN A 29 -3.14 -12.72 3.18
N GLY A 30 -3.49 -11.72 4.03
CA GLY A 30 -2.86 -11.53 5.34
C GLY A 30 -1.59 -10.68 5.32
N TYR A 31 -1.32 -9.93 4.25
CA TYR A 31 -0.23 -8.95 4.23
C TYR A 31 -0.67 -7.61 4.84
N GLU A 32 0.24 -6.95 5.55
CA GLU A 32 0.07 -5.54 5.91
C GLU A 32 0.44 -4.67 4.70
N VAL A 33 -0.55 -3.98 4.12
CA VAL A 33 -0.34 -3.16 2.92
C VAL A 33 -0.24 -1.68 3.29
N VAL A 34 0.83 -1.03 2.84
CA VAL A 34 1.04 0.42 2.93
C VAL A 34 1.11 0.99 1.52
N LEU A 35 0.26 1.98 1.20
CA LEU A 35 0.28 2.60 -0.11
C LEU A 35 1.28 3.74 -0.16
N LEU A 36 2.18 3.70 -1.13
CA LEU A 36 3.08 4.80 -1.42
C LEU A 36 2.45 5.68 -2.52
N VAL A 37 2.11 6.91 -2.16
CA VAL A 37 1.31 7.82 -3.01
C VAL A 37 2.03 9.13 -3.28
N ARG A 38 1.81 9.71 -4.46
CA ARG A 38 2.38 11.03 -4.83
C ARG A 38 1.56 12.21 -4.33
N ARG A 39 0.31 11.97 -3.94
CA ARG A 39 -0.66 12.99 -3.50
C ARG A 39 -1.47 12.39 -2.35
N ALA A 40 -1.90 13.24 -1.42
CA ALA A 40 -2.77 12.81 -0.33
C ALA A 40 -4.06 12.23 -0.93
N THR A 41 -4.49 11.08 -0.41
CA THR A 41 -5.65 10.36 -0.91
C THR A 41 -6.30 9.61 0.24
N SER A 42 -7.63 9.51 0.22
CA SER A 42 -8.36 8.66 1.15
C SER A 42 -8.24 7.21 0.71
N SER A 43 -7.89 6.34 1.66
CA SER A 43 -7.85 4.91 1.45
C SER A 43 -8.16 4.22 2.77
N ARG A 44 -8.70 2.99 2.68
CA ARG A 44 -8.80 2.11 3.85
C ARG A 44 -7.44 1.59 4.33
N PHE A 45 -6.42 1.69 3.47
CA PHE A 45 -5.05 1.34 3.77
C PHE A 45 -4.28 2.55 4.29
N ARG A 46 -3.26 2.30 5.10
CA ARG A 46 -2.30 3.36 5.49
C ARG A 46 -1.63 3.91 4.23
N THR A 47 -1.68 5.22 4.06
CA THR A 47 -1.00 5.93 2.97
C THR A 47 0.25 6.62 3.49
N VAL A 48 1.30 6.64 2.67
CA VAL A 48 2.53 7.39 2.91
C VAL A 48 2.82 8.21 1.67
N LEU A 49 3.03 9.51 1.88
CA LEU A 49 3.45 10.41 0.82
C LEU A 49 4.89 10.09 0.40
N TRP A 50 5.10 9.98 -0.91
CA TRP A 50 6.43 9.88 -1.49
C TRP A 50 7.05 11.28 -1.56
N GLU A 51 8.12 11.48 -0.78
CA GLU A 51 8.83 12.77 -0.66
C GLU A 51 9.79 13.06 -1.84
N GLY A 52 10.01 12.12 -2.76
CA GLY A 52 10.80 12.36 -3.99
C GLY A 52 12.31 12.56 -3.82
N LYS A 53 12.81 12.71 -2.59
CA LYS A 53 14.21 13.09 -2.27
C LYS A 53 15.30 12.13 -2.78
N ALA A 54 14.94 10.92 -3.22
CA ALA A 54 15.88 9.92 -3.73
C ALA A 54 15.96 9.84 -5.27
N LEU A 55 15.31 10.76 -6.00
CA LEU A 55 15.27 10.73 -7.47
C LEU A 55 16.43 11.49 -8.16
N GLY A 56 17.33 12.12 -7.40
CA GLY A 56 18.43 12.94 -7.92
C GLY A 56 18.19 14.43 -7.76
#